data_AF-A0A7J4XXV5-F1
#
_entry.id   AF-A0A7J4XXV5-F1
#
_cell.length_a   1.000
_cell.length_b   1.000
_cell.length_c   1.000
_cell.angle_alpha   90.00
_cell.angle_beta   90.00
_cell.angle_gamma   90.00
#
_symmetry.space_group_name_H-M   'P 1'
#
loop_
_entity.id
_entity.type
_entity.pdbx_description
1 polymer ?
#
loop_
_entity_poly.entity_id
_entity_poly.type
_entity_poly.pdbx_seq_one_letter_code
_entity_poly.pdbx_strand_id
1 'polypeptide(L)'
;MVKKLSNTNYLHDVSADPVAANERNRKYIDRFVSENYNGLVTKFSPLDGTINSSAFGALDKLNSTIISLYTDPNLHFAYWEQANRYLSSKFTEKAIRVPVKKPVKSEVVENEDEIIND
;
A
#
# COMPACT_ATOMS: atom_id res chain seq x y z
N MET A 1 11.97 46.92 7.64
CA MET A 1 11.89 45.62 8.34
C MET A 1 11.10 44.67 7.46
N VAL A 2 11.76 43.74 6.77
CA VAL A 2 11.09 42.83 5.81
C VAL A 2 10.50 41.68 6.62
N LYS A 3 9.16 41.58 6.69
CA LYS A 3 8.49 40.42 7.30
C LYS A 3 8.72 39.22 6.39
N LYS A 4 9.50 38.23 6.85
CA LYS A 4 9.59 36.94 6.17
C LYS A 4 8.21 36.29 6.18
N LEU A 5 7.68 35.98 5.01
CA LEU A 5 6.49 35.15 4.86
C LEU A 5 6.87 33.72 5.26
N SER A 6 6.45 33.29 6.44
CA SER A 6 6.57 31.90 6.87
C SER A 6 5.46 31.10 6.20
N ASN A 7 5.83 30.22 5.27
CA ASN A 7 4.90 29.28 4.67
C ASN A 7 4.41 28.31 5.75
N THR A 8 3.12 28.28 6.05
CA THR A 8 2.55 27.35 7.05
C THR A 8 2.34 25.94 6.49
N ASN A 9 2.61 25.69 5.20
CA ASN A 9 2.55 24.38 4.55
C ASN A 9 3.89 23.59 4.61
N TYR A 10 4.77 23.85 5.56
CA TYR A 10 5.85 22.89 5.80
C TYR A 10 5.22 21.57 6.25
N LEU A 11 5.67 20.43 5.69
CA LEU A 11 5.38 19.12 6.28
C LEU A 11 5.80 19.21 7.74
N HIS A 12 4.83 19.17 8.64
CA HIS A 12 5.13 18.92 10.04
C HIS A 12 5.69 17.50 10.11
N ASP A 13 6.80 17.31 10.81
CA ASP A 13 7.21 15.98 11.25
C ASP A 13 6.05 15.43 12.08
N VAL A 14 5.21 14.62 11.45
CA VAL A 14 4.15 13.90 12.14
C VAL A 14 4.91 12.93 13.03
N SER A 15 4.83 13.16 14.35
CA SER A 15 5.32 12.20 15.34
C SER A 15 4.64 10.86 15.06
N ALA A 16 5.35 9.95 14.41
CA ALA A 16 4.90 8.59 14.27
C ALA A 16 5.09 7.94 15.63
N ASP A 17 4.00 7.78 16.37
CA ASP A 17 4.05 7.04 17.62
C ASP A 17 4.65 5.65 17.33
N PRO A 18 5.72 5.24 18.04
CA PRO A 18 6.33 3.96 17.79
C PRO A 18 5.32 2.86 18.09
N VAL A 19 4.85 2.18 17.04
CA VAL A 19 3.96 1.04 17.20
C VAL A 19 4.79 -0.10 17.76
N ALA A 20 4.35 -0.64 18.90
CA ALA A 20 5.03 -1.75 19.55
C ALA A 20 5.15 -2.93 18.60
N ALA A 21 6.37 -3.43 18.41
CA ALA A 21 6.62 -4.59 17.59
C ALA A 21 6.07 -5.86 18.25
N ASN A 22 5.50 -6.75 17.45
CA ASN A 22 5.06 -8.08 17.87
C ASN A 22 6.28 -9.01 18.02
N GLU A 23 7.04 -8.81 19.10
CA GLU A 23 8.26 -9.57 19.40
C GLU A 23 8.02 -11.09 19.47
N ARG A 24 6.81 -11.50 19.84
CA ARG A 24 6.44 -12.92 19.98
C ARG A 24 6.42 -13.65 18.64
N ASN A 25 5.91 -13.01 17.59
CA ASN A 25 5.84 -13.58 16.25
C ASN A 25 7.00 -13.18 15.35
N ARG A 26 7.82 -12.21 15.79
CA ARG A 26 8.97 -11.69 15.05
C ARG A 26 9.80 -12.80 14.42
N LYS A 27 10.17 -13.84 15.18
CA LYS A 27 10.92 -15.00 14.67
C LYS A 27 10.28 -15.71 13.46
N TYR A 28 8.95 -15.80 13.42
CA TYR A 28 8.23 -16.44 12.32
C TYR A 28 8.13 -15.51 11.12
N ILE A 29 7.90 -14.21 11.35
CA ILE A 29 7.82 -13.22 10.29
C ILE A 29 9.20 -13.01 9.67
N ASP A 30 10.25 -12.85 10.48
CA ASP A 30 11.65 -12.75 10.06
C ASP A 30 12.04 -13.95 9.18
N ARG A 31 11.74 -15.17 9.65
CA ARG A 31 11.98 -16.39 8.88
C ARG A 31 11.27 -16.34 7.53
N PHE A 32 9.96 -16.10 7.52
CA PHE A 32 9.18 -16.07 6.28
C PHE A 32 9.70 -15.00 5.29
N VAL A 33 9.97 -13.79 5.77
CA VAL A 33 10.47 -12.69 4.92
C VAL A 33 11.85 -13.07 4.37
N SER A 34 12.75 -13.60 5.20
CA SER A 34 14.08 -14.02 4.74
C SER A 34 14.02 -15.11 3.65
N GLU A 35 13.10 -16.06 3.78
CA GLU A 35 12.94 -17.18 2.83
C GLU A 35 12.22 -16.76 1.54
N ASN A 36 11.27 -15.82 1.60
CA ASN A 36 10.32 -15.59 0.51
C ASN A 36 10.42 -14.21 -0.15
N TYR A 37 11.05 -13.20 0.47
CA TYR A 37 10.98 -11.81 0.01
C TYR A 37 11.40 -11.63 -1.45
N ASN A 38 12.53 -12.20 -1.87
CA ASN A 38 13.00 -12.09 -3.25
C ASN A 38 12.02 -12.72 -4.26
N GLY A 39 11.38 -13.83 -3.88
CA GLY A 39 10.34 -14.47 -4.69
C GLY A 39 9.08 -13.60 -4.79
N LEU A 40 8.67 -12.98 -3.68
CA LEU A 40 7.53 -12.06 -3.66
C LEU A 40 7.82 -10.80 -4.48
N VAL A 41 8.99 -10.18 -4.33
CA VAL A 41 9.41 -9.03 -5.14
C VAL A 41 9.40 -9.39 -6.61
N THR A 42 10.05 -10.48 -7.01
CA THR A 42 10.03 -10.95 -8.41
C THR A 42 8.62 -11.14 -8.95
N LYS A 43 7.71 -11.67 -8.12
CA LYS A 43 6.31 -11.89 -8.49
C LYS A 43 5.52 -10.59 -8.66
N PHE A 44 5.75 -9.59 -7.82
CA PHE A 44 4.95 -8.37 -7.77
C PHE A 44 5.56 -7.18 -8.54
N SER A 45 6.87 -7.17 -8.81
CA SER A 45 7.52 -6.13 -9.61
C SER A 45 6.85 -5.85 -10.96
N PRO A 46 6.39 -6.85 -11.74
CA PRO A 46 5.68 -6.60 -12.99
C PRO A 46 4.33 -5.89 -12.81
N LEU A 47 3.71 -6.01 -11.63
CA LEU A 47 2.41 -5.41 -11.31
C LEU A 47 2.53 -4.00 -10.74
N ASP A 48 3.75 -3.58 -10.36
CA ASP A 48 3.99 -2.32 -9.67
C ASP A 48 3.75 -1.09 -10.54
N GLY A 49 3.83 -1.23 -11.86
CA GLY A 49 3.47 -0.16 -12.80
C GLY A 49 1.98 0.24 -12.78
N THR A 50 1.12 -0.54 -12.10
CA THR A 50 -0.31 -0.21 -11.93
C THR A 50 -0.56 0.41 -10.56
N ILE A 51 -0.77 1.72 -10.54
CA ILE A 51 -1.03 2.51 -9.33
C ILE A 51 -2.54 2.70 -9.11
N ASN A 52 -3.04 2.61 -7.88
CA ASN A 52 -4.46 2.93 -7.57
C ASN A 52 -4.71 4.44 -7.46
N SER A 53 -5.98 4.79 -7.30
CA SER A 53 -6.45 6.10 -6.87
C SER A 53 -5.85 6.62 -5.55
N SER A 54 -5.23 5.76 -4.75
CA SER A 54 -4.54 6.13 -3.50
C SER A 54 -3.02 6.21 -3.66
N ALA A 55 -2.51 6.25 -4.90
CA ALA A 55 -1.09 6.36 -5.23
C ALA A 55 -0.19 5.20 -4.74
N PHE A 56 -0.75 4.02 -4.48
CA PHE A 56 0.02 2.82 -4.10
C PHE A 56 0.14 1.83 -5.25
N GLY A 57 1.35 1.31 -5.44
CA GLY A 57 1.68 0.17 -6.30
C GLY A 57 1.60 -1.18 -5.57
N ALA A 58 2.00 -2.22 -6.29
CA ALA A 58 2.01 -3.59 -5.77
C ALA A 58 3.13 -3.80 -4.73
N LEU A 59 4.30 -3.19 -4.93
CA LEU A 59 5.41 -3.26 -3.98
C LEU A 59 5.13 -2.44 -2.72
N ASP A 60 4.43 -1.31 -2.83
CA ASP A 60 3.99 -0.55 -1.65
C ASP A 60 3.03 -1.38 -0.79
N LYS A 61 2.07 -2.07 -1.44
CA LYS A 61 1.15 -2.98 -0.77
C LYS A 61 1.87 -4.15 -0.11
N LEU A 62 2.88 -4.71 -0.77
CA LEU A 62 3.73 -5.76 -0.20
C LEU A 62 4.44 -5.26 1.07
N ASN A 63 5.13 -4.12 0.99
CA ASN A 63 5.89 -3.57 2.12
C ASN A 63 4.98 -3.16 3.28
N SER A 64 3.84 -2.51 2.98
CA SER A 64 2.83 -2.18 3.97
C SER A 64 2.27 -3.43 4.66
N THR A 65 2.05 -4.51 3.91
CA THR A 65 1.61 -5.79 4.48
C THR A 65 2.68 -6.37 5.42
N ILE A 66 3.95 -6.37 5.03
CA ILE A 66 5.06 -6.83 5.90
C ILE A 66 5.09 -6.02 7.20
N ILE A 67 5.00 -4.68 7.12
CA ILE A 67 4.99 -3.81 8.31
C ILE A 67 3.78 -4.12 9.20
N SER A 68 2.60 -4.32 8.62
CA SER A 68 1.39 -4.65 9.39
C SER A 68 1.52 -5.96 10.17
N LEU A 69 2.26 -6.94 9.64
CA LEU A 69 2.51 -8.20 10.34
C LEU A 69 3.35 -8.01 11.60
N TYR A 70 4.32 -7.08 11.58
CA TYR A 70 5.13 -6.75 12.76
C TYR A 70 4.41 -5.87 13.78
N THR A 71 3.36 -5.17 13.37
CA THR A 71 2.69 -4.16 14.20
C THR A 71 1.29 -4.56 14.64
N ASP A 72 0.79 -5.73 14.21
CA ASP A 72 -0.50 -6.27 14.66
C ASP A 72 -0.38 -6.92 16.06
N PRO A 73 -0.99 -6.34 17.11
CA PRO A 73 -0.93 -6.87 18.46
C PRO A 73 -1.80 -8.12 18.66
N ASN A 74 -2.78 -8.35 17.79
CA ASN A 74 -3.70 -9.48 17.88
C ASN A 74 -3.20 -10.72 17.12
N LEU A 75 -2.18 -10.54 16.29
CA LEU A 75 -1.58 -11.64 15.58
C LEU A 75 -0.83 -12.55 16.57
N HIS A 76 -1.12 -13.84 16.55
CA HIS A 76 -0.41 -14.82 17.35
C HIS A 76 -0.34 -16.18 16.65
N PHE A 77 0.86 -16.76 16.58
CA PHE A 77 1.08 -18.10 16.04
C PHE A 77 1.57 -19.05 17.13
N ALA A 78 1.01 -20.26 17.16
CA ALA A 78 1.44 -21.31 18.07
C ALA A 78 2.70 -22.03 17.56
N TYR A 79 2.84 -22.19 16.23
CA TYR A 79 3.96 -22.89 15.59
C TYR A 79 4.17 -22.45 14.13
N TRP A 80 5.30 -22.87 13.55
CA TRP A 80 5.74 -22.41 12.23
C TRP A 80 4.76 -22.71 11.10
N GLU A 81 4.21 -23.91 11.01
CA GLU A 81 3.30 -24.26 9.91
C GLU A 81 2.02 -23.40 9.90
N GLN A 82 1.49 -23.09 11.09
CA GLN A 82 0.37 -22.16 11.23
C GLN A 82 0.76 -20.76 10.73
N ALA A 83 1.94 -20.27 11.13
CA ALA A 83 2.46 -18.98 10.68
C ALA A 83 2.66 -18.97 9.16
N ASN A 84 3.37 -19.95 8.61
CA ASN A 84 3.67 -20.03 7.19
C ASN A 84 2.40 -20.06 6.33
N ARG A 85 1.38 -20.83 6.73
CA ARG A 85 0.09 -20.87 6.04
C ARG A 85 -0.61 -19.51 6.07
N TYR A 86 -0.64 -18.85 7.23
CA TYR A 86 -1.25 -17.52 7.36
C TYR A 86 -0.50 -16.48 6.52
N LEU A 87 0.82 -16.41 6.65
CA LEU A 87 1.68 -15.44 5.96
C LEU A 87 1.57 -15.61 4.43
N SER A 88 1.64 -16.85 3.94
CA SER A 88 1.45 -17.15 2.51
C SER A 88 0.10 -16.65 1.98
N SER A 89 -0.97 -16.73 2.78
CA SER A 89 -2.30 -16.26 2.37
C SER A 89 -2.38 -14.72 2.21
N LYS A 90 -1.49 -13.98 2.86
CA LYS A 90 -1.44 -12.51 2.79
C LYS A 90 -0.77 -11.98 1.53
N PHE A 91 0.09 -12.77 0.89
CA PHE A 91 0.85 -12.36 -0.30
C PHE A 91 0.33 -13.05 -1.58
N THR A 92 -0.99 -13.12 -1.72
CA THR A 92 -1.63 -13.57 -2.97
C THR A 92 -1.80 -12.40 -3.93
N GLU A 93 -1.88 -12.68 -5.24
CA GLU A 93 -2.18 -11.64 -6.23
C GLU A 93 -3.46 -10.90 -5.90
N LYS A 94 -4.51 -11.59 -5.43
CA LYS A 94 -5.75 -10.94 -5.01
C LYS A 94 -5.56 -9.98 -3.83
N ALA A 95 -4.68 -10.32 -2.88
CA ALA A 95 -4.43 -9.52 -1.68
C ALA A 95 -3.53 -8.30 -1.97
N ILE A 96 -2.56 -8.46 -2.85
CA ILE A 96 -1.63 -7.38 -3.25
C ILE A 96 -2.18 -6.54 -4.40
N ARG A 97 -3.11 -7.10 -5.20
CA ARG A 97 -3.69 -6.40 -6.34
C ARG A 97 -4.33 -5.11 -5.89
N VAL A 98 -3.89 -4.09 -6.57
CA VAL A 98 -4.38 -2.75 -6.44
C VAL A 98 -5.69 -2.60 -7.25
N PRO A 99 -6.85 -2.29 -6.62
CA PRO A 99 -8.07 -2.07 -7.37
C PRO A 99 -7.95 -0.77 -8.16
N VAL A 100 -8.01 -0.87 -9.49
CA VAL A 100 -8.05 0.30 -10.36
C VAL A 100 -9.52 0.71 -10.50
N LYS A 101 -9.89 1.89 -10.01
CA LYS A 101 -11.16 2.51 -10.46
C LYS A 101 -10.99 2.80 -11.94
N LYS A 102 -11.82 2.18 -12.78
CA LYS A 102 -11.91 2.59 -14.19
C LYS A 102 -12.21 4.09 -14.23
N PRO A 103 -11.59 4.86 -15.14
CA PRO A 103 -12.07 6.22 -15.39
C PRO A 103 -13.56 6.10 -15.73
N VAL A 104 -14.39 6.79 -14.94
CA VAL A 104 -15.79 7.01 -15.33
C VAL A 104 -15.68 7.71 -16.67
N LYS A 105 -16.19 7.10 -17.74
CA LYS A 105 -16.41 7.83 -18.98
C LYS A 105 -17.36 8.96 -18.59
N SER A 106 -16.84 10.17 -18.43
CA SER A 106 -17.67 11.36 -18.49
C SER A 106 -18.31 11.28 -19.86
N GLU A 107 -19.61 10.99 -19.90
CA GLU A 107 -20.38 11.20 -21.11
C GLU A 107 -20.26 12.70 -21.40
N VAL A 108 -19.36 13.03 -22.33
CA VAL A 108 -19.36 14.33 -22.96
C VAL A 108 -20.66 14.33 -23.74
N VAL A 109 -21.71 14.87 -23.13
CA VAL A 109 -22.91 15.27 -23.86
C VAL A 109 -22.41 16.35 -24.82
N GLU A 110 -22.24 15.96 -26.07
CA GLU A 110 -22.13 16.89 -27.19
C GLU A 110 -23.46 17.66 -27.21
N ASN A 111 -23.47 18.83 -26.56
CA ASN A 111 -24.54 19.79 -26.79
C ASN A 111 -24.31 20.35 -28.19
N GLU A 112 -25.05 19.83 -29.16
CA GLU A 112 -25.29 20.48 -30.44
C GLU A 112 -26.14 21.74 -30.18
N ASP A 113 -25.52 22.81 -29.67
CA ASP A 113 -26.15 24.12 -29.61
C ASP A 113 -25.61 24.99 -30.75
N GLU A 114 -26.38 24.96 -31.84
CA GLU A 114 -26.63 25.97 -32.86
C GLU A 114 -25.55 27.03 -33.14
N ILE A 115 -25.01 26.94 -34.36
CA ILE A 115 -24.35 28.05 -35.06
C ILE A 115 -25.37 29.17 -35.26
N ILE A 116 -25.28 30.24 -34.46
CA ILE A 116 -25.94 31.52 -34.77
C ILE A 116 -24.94 32.35 -35.58
N ASN A 117 -25.22 32.47 -36.89
CA ASN A 117 -24.62 33.50 -37.73
C ASN A 117 -25.37 34.82 -37.52
N ASP A 118 -24.64 35.90 -37.22
CA ASP A 118 -24.94 37.26 -37.69
C ASP A 118 -23.64 38.08 -37.81
#